data_AF-A0A377U612-F1
#
_entry.id   AF-A0A377U612-F1
#
_cell.length_a   1.000
_cell.length_b   1.000
_cell.length_c   1.000
_cell.angle_alpha   90.00
_cell.angle_beta   90.00
_cell.angle_gamma   90.00
#
_symmetry.space_group_name_H-M   'P 1'
#
loop_
_entity.id
_entity.type
_entity.pdbx_description
1 polymer ?
#
loop_
_entity_poly.entity_id
_entity_poly.type
_entity_poly.pdbx_seq_one_letter_code
_entity_poly.pdbx_strand_id
1 'polypeptide(L)' 'MRPEEVAYIGDDLIDWPVMAEVGLSVAVADAHPLLLPRANYVTRINGGRGAVREVCDLLLLAQGKLDEAKGQSI' A
#
# COMPACT_ATOMS: atom_id res chain seq x y z
N MET A 1 -6.34 -16.43 -6.51
CA MET A 1 -6.57 -15.11 -5.90
C MET A 1 -7.07 -14.20 -7.02
N ARG A 2 -8.14 -13.44 -6.80
CA ARG A 2 -8.63 -12.51 -7.81
C ARG A 2 -7.84 -11.20 -7.73
N PRO A 3 -7.59 -10.47 -8.83
CA PRO A 3 -6.86 -9.21 -8.79
C PRO A 3 -7.46 -8.21 -7.80
N GLU A 4 -8.79 -8.18 -7.66
CA GLU A 4 -9.52 -7.33 -6.69
C GLU A 4 -9.20 -7.63 -5.21
N GLU A 5 -8.64 -8.81 -4.90
CA GLU A 5 -8.26 -9.22 -3.54
C GLU A 5 -6.79 -8.88 -3.24
N VAL A 6 -6.08 -8.26 -4.18
CA VAL A 6 -4.65 -7.95 -4.08
C VAL A 6 -4.45 -6.47 -3.77
N ALA A 7 -3.47 -6.18 -2.92
CA ALA A 7 -2.92 -4.84 -2.71
C ALA A 7 -1.47 -4.80 -3.22
N TYR A 8 -1.08 -3.69 -3.86
CA TYR A 8 0.28 -3.47 -4.35
C TYR A 8 0.77 -2.09 -3.92
N ILE A 9 1.99 -2.01 -3.36
CA ILE A 9 2.63 -0.75 -2.95
C ILE A 9 3.81 -0.49 -3.91
N GLY A 10 3.77 0.62 -4.64
CA GLY A 10 4.82 1.04 -5.56
C GLY A 10 5.38 2.43 -5.25
N ASP A 11 6.50 2.76 -5.88
CA ASP A 11 7.17 4.06 -5.76
C ASP A 11 7.51 4.71 -7.11
N ASP A 12 7.50 3.96 -8.22
CA ASP A 12 7.82 4.50 -9.54
C ASP A 12 6.87 4.00 -10.65
N LEU A 13 6.97 4.60 -11.84
CA LEU A 13 6.13 4.28 -12.99
C LEU A 13 6.25 2.83 -13.47
N ILE A 14 7.35 2.14 -13.18
CA ILE A 14 7.53 0.73 -13.52
C ILE A 14 6.54 -0.18 -12.79
N ASP A 15 6.02 0.27 -11.64
CA ASP A 15 5.05 -0.48 -10.84
C ASP A 15 3.63 -0.35 -11.40
N TRP A 16 3.37 0.72 -12.17
CA TRP A 16 2.03 1.05 -12.65
C TRP A 16 1.32 -0.07 -13.42
N PRO A 17 1.96 -0.81 -14.34
CA PRO A 17 1.30 -1.90 -15.05
C PRO A 17 0.71 -2.97 -14.12
N VAL A 18 1.30 -3.22 -12.95
CA VAL A 18 0.76 -4.16 -11.96
C VAL A 18 -0.26 -3.46 -11.07
N MET A 19 0.02 -2.23 -10.64
CA MET A 19 -0.90 -1.43 -9.80
C MET A 19 -2.26 -1.19 -10.49
N ALA A 20 -2.28 -1.08 -11.82
CA ALA A 20 -3.50 -0.86 -12.59
C ALA A 20 -4.47 -2.06 -12.57
N GLU A 21 -3.99 -3.26 -12.25
CA GLU A 21 -4.77 -4.50 -12.30
C GLU A 21 -5.27 -4.95 -10.92
N VAL A 22 -4.74 -4.41 -9.82
CA VAL A 22 -5.04 -4.87 -8.45
C VAL A 22 -6.21 -4.11 -7.81
N GLY A 23 -6.85 -4.70 -6.80
CA GLY A 23 -7.97 -4.09 -6.08
C GLY A 23 -7.60 -2.90 -5.21
N LEU A 24 -6.35 -2.83 -4.72
CA LEU A 24 -5.84 -1.68 -3.97
C LEU A 24 -4.42 -1.33 -4.42
N SER A 25 -4.31 -0.30 -5.26
CA SER A 25 -3.02 0.30 -5.61
C SER A 25 -2.63 1.37 -4.60
N VAL A 26 -1.39 1.29 -4.10
CA VAL A 26 -0.84 2.24 -3.14
C VAL A 26 0.47 2.81 -3.66
N ALA A 27 0.62 4.13 -3.58
CA ALA A 27 1.91 4.79 -3.78
C ALA A 27 2.47 5.28 -2.44
N VAL A 28 3.79 5.16 -2.23
CA VAL A 28 4.42 5.75 -1.04
C VAL A 28 4.43 7.28 -1.11
N ALA A 29 4.49 7.97 0.03
CA ALA A 29 4.35 9.43 0.13
C ALA A 29 5.35 10.21 -0.76
N ASP A 30 6.56 9.68 -0.93
CA ASP A 30 7.64 10.23 -1.73
C ASP A 30 7.88 9.47 -3.05
N ALA A 31 6.86 8.74 -3.52
CA ALA A 31 6.87 8.12 -4.83
C ALA A 31 6.99 9.16 -5.96
N HIS A 32 7.38 8.70 -7.15
CA HIS A 32 7.49 9.52 -8.34
C HIS A 32 6.18 10.32 -8.57
N PRO A 33 6.23 11.65 -8.79
CA PRO A 33 5.03 12.49 -8.85
C PRO A 33 3.97 12.07 -9.88
N LEU A 34 4.39 11.39 -10.95
CA LEU A 34 3.47 10.86 -11.97
C LEU A 34 2.70 9.60 -11.52
N LEU A 35 3.18 8.90 -10.49
CA LEU A 35 2.51 7.73 -9.92
C LEU A 35 1.47 8.12 -8.87
N LEU A 36 1.77 9.11 -8.04
CA LEU A 36 0.90 9.58 -6.94
C LEU A 36 -0.59 9.76 -7.32
N PRO A 37 -0.95 10.46 -8.42
CA PRO A 37 -2.37 10.66 -8.76
C PRO A 37 -3.06 9.41 -9.32
N ARG A 38 -2.31 8.34 -9.60
CA ARG A 38 -2.85 7.10 -10.19
C ARG A 38 -3.22 6.05 -9.14
N ALA A 39 -2.60 6.11 -7.96
CA ALA A 39 -2.86 5.15 -6.89
C ALA A 39 -4.22 5.42 -6.21
N ASN A 40 -4.87 4.36 -5.72
CA ASN A 40 -6.10 4.48 -4.93
C ASN A 40 -5.82 5.11 -3.56
N TYR A 41 -4.63 4.84 -3.01
CA TYR A 41 -4.18 5.40 -1.75
C TYR A 41 -2.74 5.90 -1.88
N VAL A 42 -2.44 7.03 -1.26
CA VAL A 42 -1.07 7.52 -1.10
C VAL A 42 -0.77 7.50 0.39
N THR A 43 0.30 6.83 0.78
CA THR A 43 0.69 6.75 2.19
C THR A 43 1.06 8.13 2.73
N ARG A 44 0.92 8.32 4.04
CA ARG A 44 1.43 9.51 4.73
C ARG A 44 2.91 9.38 5.05
N ILE A 45 3.39 8.15 5.21
CA ILE A 45 4.76 7.82 5.53
C ILE A 45 5.55 7.53 4.24
N ASN A 46 6.77 8.06 4.15
CA ASN A 46 7.70 7.82 3.06
C ASN A 46 8.15 6.34 2.93
N GLY A 47 8.61 5.99 1.74
CA GLY A 47 9.32 4.74 1.46
C GLY A 47 10.48 4.51 2.43
N GLY A 48 10.61 3.27 2.92
CA GLY A 48 11.62 2.89 3.90
C GLY A 48 11.42 3.46 5.32
N ARG A 49 10.39 4.29 5.56
CA ARG A 49 10.12 4.90 6.88
C ARG A 49 8.90 4.35 7.59
N GLY A 50 8.29 3.30 7.05
CA GLY A 50 7.07 2.69 7.61
C GLY A 50 5.86 2.71 6.69
N ALA A 51 5.99 3.10 5.42
CA ALA A 51 4.89 3.04 4.45
C ALA A 51 4.22 1.65 4.37
N VAL A 52 5.02 0.58 4.37
CA VAL A 52 4.49 -0.80 4.40
C VAL A 52 3.69 -1.07 5.66
N ARG A 53 4.19 -0.61 6.82
CA ARG A 53 3.50 -0.76 8.11
C ARG A 53 2.17 0.00 8.12
N GLU A 54 2.13 1.21 7.58
CA GLU A 54 0.90 1.98 7.43
C GLU A 54 -0.16 1.23 6.62
N VAL A 55 0.25 0.61 5.51
CA VAL A 55 -0.67 -0.18 4.68
C VAL A 55 -1.10 -1.47 5.39
N CYS A 56 -0.21 -2.15 6.12
CA CYS A 56 -0.60 -3.29 6.95
C CYS A 56 -1.67 -2.90 7.98
N ASP A 57 -1.49 -1.77 8.68
CA ASP A 57 -2.45 -1.28 9.67
C ASP A 57 -3.78 -0.91 9.01
N LEU A 58 -3.75 -0.26 7.83
CA LEU A 58 -4.94 0.05 7.04
C LEU A 58 -5.74 -1.22 6.67
N LEU A 59 -5.06 -2.26 6.18
CA LEU A 59 -5.71 -3.51 5.77
C LEU A 59 -6.29 -4.26 6.98
N LEU A 60 -5.56 -4.33 8.09
CA LEU A 60 -6.03 -4.95 9.33
C LEU A 60 -7.21 -4.19 9.91
N LEU A 61 -7.18 -2.86 9.90
CA LEU A 61 -8.27 -2.01 10.36
C LEU A 61 -9.53 -2.23 9.52
N ALA A 62 -9.41 -2.20 8.19
CA ALA A 62 -10.51 -2.41 7.27
C ALA A 62 -11.17 -3.80 7.43
N GLN A 63 -10.41 -4.79 7.92
CA GLN A 63 -10.90 -6.14 8.18
C GLN A 63 -11.31 -6.39 9.65
N GLY A 64 -11.24 -5.38 10.53
CA GLY A 64 -11.55 -5.52 11.95
C GLY A 64 -10.58 -6.42 12.72
N LYS A 65 -9.32 -6.52 12.28
CA LYS A 65 -8.30 -7.42 12.84
C LYS A 65 -7.16 -6.69 13.55
N LEU A 66 -7.15 -5.36 13.55
CA LEU A 66 -6.01 -4.57 14.04
C LEU A 66 -5.75 -4.78 15.54
N ASP A 67 -6.79 -4.81 16.36
CA ASP A 67 -6.67 -4.89 17.82
C ASP A 67 -6.14 -6.24 18.32
N GLU A 68 -6.36 -7.31 17.55
CA GLU A 68 -5.91 -8.67 17.88
C GLU A 68 -4.61 -9.06 17.16
N ALA A 69 -4.11 -8.19 16.28
CA ALA A 69 -2.93 -8.47 15.48
C ALA A 69 -1.69 -8.61 16.37
N LYS A 70 -0.89 -9.66 16.11
CA LYS A 70 0.38 -9.90 16.79
C LYS A 70 1.51 -9.75 15.78
N GLY A 71 2.56 -9.03 16.16
CA GLY A 71 3.76 -8.85 15.35
C GLY A 71 5.00 -8.73 16.23
N GLN A 72 6.17 -8.93 15.64
CA GLN A 72 7.45 -8.66 16.27
C GLN A 72 8.11 -7.45 15.60
N SER A 73 8.69 -6.55 16.41
CA SER A 73 9.48 -5.43 15.90
C SER A 73 10.93 -5.89 15.72
N ILE A 74 11.17 -6.61 14.62
CA ILE A 74 12.49 -7.17 14.23
C ILE A 74 13.13 -6.39 13.08
#